data_AF-A0AAW0GUP2-F1
#
_entry.id   AF-A0AAW0GUP2-F1
#
_cell.length_a   1.000
_cell.length_b   1.000
_cell.length_c   1.000
_cell.angle_alpha   90.00
_cell.angle_beta   90.00
_cell.angle_gamma   90.00
#
_symmetry.space_group_name_H-M   'P 1'
#
loop_
_entity.id
_entity.type
_entity.pdbx_description
1 polymer ?
#
loop_
_entity_poly.entity_id
_entity_poly.type
_entity_poly.pdbx_seq_one_letter_code
_entity_poly.pdbx_strand_id
1 'polypeptide(L)'
;MLFPVEEITSMLLSFPLDPDPSTVELISDLIYANSTTLDGRRFAADFVSRRKASTKTVAPSAGVSVPKTLSIAEVVKTQPKPAQNEWGGFKVVNKKKKGGRN
;
A
#
# COMPACT_ATOMS: atom_id res chain seq x y z
N MET A 1 0.45 -24.49 20.69
CA MET A 1 1.84 -24.18 21.06
C MET A 1 2.28 -23.13 20.06
N LEU A 2 2.31 -21.86 20.46
CA LEU A 2 2.73 -20.77 19.59
C LEU A 2 4.25 -20.66 19.69
N PHE A 3 4.93 -20.69 18.54
CA PHE A 3 6.37 -20.49 18.53
C PHE A 3 6.70 -19.03 18.85
N PRO A 4 7.80 -18.76 19.57
CA PRO A 4 8.32 -17.40 19.69
C PRO A 4 8.61 -16.81 18.31
N VAL A 5 8.38 -15.51 18.15
CA VAL A 5 8.56 -14.81 16.87
C VAL A 5 9.98 -14.97 16.30
N GLU A 6 11.00 -14.95 17.16
CA GLU A 6 12.40 -15.17 16.79
C GLU A 6 12.63 -16.54 16.13
N GLU A 7 11.96 -17.58 16.63
CA GLU A 7 12.08 -18.94 16.12
C GLU A 7 11.41 -19.08 14.75
N ILE A 8 10.19 -18.52 14.61
CA ILE A 8 9.48 -18.45 13.32
C ILE A 8 10.32 -17.68 12.30
N THR A 9 10.92 -16.56 12.71
CA THR A 9 11.76 -15.75 11.84
C THR A 9 12.98 -16.54 11.38
N SER A 10 13.66 -17.22 12.29
CA SER A 10 14.80 -18.09 11.96
C SER A 10 14.41 -19.21 10.99
N MET A 11 13.23 -19.83 11.18
CA MET A 11 12.69 -20.82 10.25
C MET A 11 12.38 -20.22 8.87
N LEU A 12 11.77 -19.04 8.80
CA LEU A 12 11.46 -18.37 7.53
C LEU A 12 12.73 -18.01 6.74
N LEU A 13 13.81 -17.61 7.44
CA LEU A 13 15.10 -17.31 6.82
C LEU A 13 15.90 -18.57 6.43
N SER A 14 15.57 -19.74 6.96
CA SER A 14 16.17 -21.02 6.53
C SER A 14 15.76 -21.41 5.11
N PHE A 15 14.55 -21.03 4.66
CA PHE A 15 14.09 -21.33 3.30
C PHE A 15 14.98 -20.69 2.22
N PRO A 16 15.10 -21.32 1.03
CA PRO A 16 15.83 -20.75 -0.09
C PRO A 16 15.22 -19.43 -0.56
N LEU A 17 16.02 -18.61 -1.26
CA LEU A 17 15.60 -17.29 -1.75
C LEU A 17 14.52 -17.37 -2.84
N ASP A 18 14.58 -18.40 -3.69
CA ASP A 18 13.56 -18.76 -4.67
C ASP A 18 12.91 -20.08 -4.22
N PRO A 19 11.92 -20.01 -3.30
CA PRO A 19 11.17 -21.18 -2.88
C PRO A 19 10.21 -21.65 -3.98
N ASP A 20 9.98 -22.95 -4.06
CA ASP A 20 8.95 -23.51 -4.92
C ASP A 20 7.54 -23.13 -4.41
N PRO A 21 6.49 -23.22 -5.25
CA PRO A 21 5.11 -22.97 -4.84
C PRO A 21 4.68 -23.72 -3.57
N SER A 22 5.10 -24.98 -3.41
CA SER A 22 4.78 -25.82 -2.25
C SER A 22 5.38 -25.26 -0.96
N THR A 23 6.61 -24.73 -1.04
CA THR A 23 7.26 -24.05 0.09
C THR A 23 6.56 -22.74 0.44
N VAL A 24 6.01 -22.02 -0.54
CA VAL A 24 5.18 -20.81 -0.29
C VAL A 24 3.89 -21.18 0.46
N GLU A 25 3.26 -22.30 0.12
CA GLU A 25 2.10 -22.81 0.86
C GLU A 25 2.48 -23.20 2.30
N LEU A 26 3.62 -23.87 2.50
CA LEU A 26 4.14 -24.18 3.84
C LEU A 26 4.35 -22.93 4.69
N ILE A 27 4.92 -21.86 4.12
CA ILE A 27 5.09 -20.57 4.81
C ILE A 27 3.72 -20.01 5.21
N SER A 28 2.71 -20.12 4.33
CA SER A 28 1.37 -19.63 4.63
C SER A 28 0.71 -20.39 5.79
N ASP A 29 0.86 -21.72 5.84
CA ASP A 29 0.33 -22.57 6.90
C ASP A 29 1.05 -22.30 8.23
N LEU A 30 2.38 -22.14 8.19
CA LEU A 30 3.19 -21.80 9.36
C LEU A 30 2.73 -20.48 10.00
N ILE A 31 2.45 -19.47 9.18
CA ILE A 31 2.03 -18.16 9.65
C ILE A 31 0.61 -18.20 10.19
N TYR A 32 -0.32 -18.86 9.49
CA TYR A 32 -1.69 -19.00 9.97
C TYR A 32 -1.76 -19.80 11.28
N ALA A 33 -0.92 -20.82 11.43
CA ALA A 33 -0.81 -21.61 12.66
C ALA A 33 -0.27 -20.80 13.87
N ASN A 34 0.55 -19.77 13.62
CA ASN A 34 1.10 -18.90 14.66
C ASN A 34 0.32 -17.60 14.85
N SER A 35 -0.46 -17.17 13.86
CA SER A 35 -1.31 -15.97 13.92
C SER A 35 -2.52 -16.14 13.01
N THR A 36 -3.69 -16.38 13.60
CA THR A 36 -4.95 -16.56 12.87
C THR A 36 -5.57 -15.25 12.38
N THR A 37 -5.09 -14.11 12.89
CA THR A 37 -5.53 -12.77 12.45
C THR A 37 -4.74 -12.26 11.25
N LEU A 38 -3.61 -12.92 10.91
CA LEU A 38 -2.74 -12.54 9.82
C LEU A 38 -3.00 -13.45 8.61
N ASP A 39 -3.18 -12.84 7.43
CA ASP A 39 -3.36 -13.58 6.18
C ASP A 39 -2.02 -14.22 5.74
N GLY A 40 -1.85 -15.51 6.05
CA GLY A 40 -0.64 -16.26 5.73
C GLY A 40 -0.32 -16.35 4.24
N ARG A 41 -1.34 -16.37 3.36
CA ARG A 41 -1.14 -16.43 1.90
C ARG A 41 -0.60 -15.12 1.36
N ARG A 42 -1.16 -13.99 1.83
CA ARG A 42 -0.66 -12.65 1.50
C ARG A 42 0.73 -12.43 2.06
N PHE A 43 0.98 -12.86 3.30
CA PHE A 43 2.30 -12.77 3.91
C PHE A 43 3.37 -13.55 3.15
N ALA A 44 3.11 -14.80 2.79
CA ALA A 44 4.09 -15.65 2.11
C ALA A 44 4.53 -15.03 0.77
N ALA A 45 3.59 -14.54 -0.04
CA ALA A 45 3.88 -13.89 -1.31
C ALA A 45 4.70 -12.60 -1.15
N ASP A 46 4.35 -11.79 -0.15
CA ASP A 46 5.03 -10.52 0.14
C ASP A 46 6.43 -10.76 0.73
N PHE A 47 6.58 -11.75 1.62
CA PHE A 47 7.85 -12.16 2.20
C PHE A 47 8.86 -12.57 1.13
N VAL A 48 8.49 -13.46 0.21
CA VAL A 48 9.38 -13.91 -0.88
C VAL A 48 9.74 -12.74 -1.79
N SER A 49 8.77 -11.90 -2.14
CA SER A 49 8.99 -10.72 -2.99
C SER A 49 9.97 -9.72 -2.36
N ARG A 50 9.79 -9.42 -1.07
CA ARG A 50 10.69 -8.54 -0.30
C ARG A 50 12.07 -9.13 -0.15
N ARG A 51 12.18 -10.45 0.08
CA ARG A 51 13.46 -11.15 0.22
C ARG A 51 14.27 -11.08 -1.07
N LYS A 52 13.62 -11.29 -2.21
CA LYS A 52 14.22 -11.14 -3.56
C LYS A 52 14.61 -9.69 -3.86
N ALA A 53 13.83 -8.71 -3.42
CA ALA A 53 14.20 -7.30 -3.54
C ALA A 53 15.41 -6.94 -2.65
N SER A 54 15.43 -7.45 -1.41
CA SER A 54 16.49 -7.18 -0.42
C SER A 54 17.88 -7.59 -0.91
N THR A 55 18.00 -8.75 -1.59
CA THR A 55 19.29 -9.16 -2.18
C THR A 55 19.76 -8.22 -3.30
N LYS A 56 18.83 -7.56 -4.01
CA LYS A 56 19.15 -6.57 -5.05
C LYS A 56 19.44 -5.18 -4.48
N THR A 57 18.93 -4.86 -3.29
CA THR A 57 19.01 -3.52 -2.67
C THR A 57 20.07 -3.42 -1.57
N VAL A 58 21.13 -4.25 -1.59
CA VAL A 58 22.38 -3.92 -0.84
C VAL A 58 23.15 -2.77 -1.55
N ALA A 59 22.46 -1.94 -2.33
CA ALA A 59 22.81 -0.54 -2.56
C ALA A 59 21.98 0.31 -1.60
N PRO A 60 22.58 1.24 -0.84
CA PRO A 60 22.00 1.78 0.38
C PRO A 60 20.72 2.57 0.08
N SER A 61 19.58 2.02 0.47
CA SER A 61 18.38 2.80 0.72
C SER A 61 17.56 2.11 1.81
N ALA A 62 17.95 2.39 3.05
CA ALA A 62 17.05 2.28 4.18
C ALA A 62 15.84 3.20 3.91
N GLY A 63 14.68 2.61 3.68
CA GLY A 63 13.47 3.36 3.40
C GLY A 63 12.29 2.43 3.19
N VAL A 64 11.46 2.35 4.22
CA VAL A 64 10.06 1.94 4.22
C VAL A 64 9.49 1.88 2.79
N SER A 65 9.19 0.68 2.29
CA SER A 65 8.36 0.50 1.10
C SER A 65 6.91 0.81 1.48
N VAL A 66 6.64 2.11 1.59
CA VAL A 66 5.30 2.66 1.43
C VAL A 66 4.81 2.14 0.07
N PRO A 67 3.60 1.56 -0.04
CA PRO A 67 3.05 1.23 -1.35
C PRO A 67 3.15 2.50 -2.18
N LYS A 68 3.77 2.40 -3.35
CA LYS A 68 4.01 3.53 -4.25
C LYS A 68 2.64 4.04 -4.68
N THR A 69 2.10 4.93 -3.86
CA THR A 69 0.96 5.77 -4.14
C THR A 69 1.26 6.48 -5.44
N LEU A 70 0.24 6.53 -6.27
CA LEU A 70 0.20 7.25 -7.53
C LEU A 70 0.88 8.61 -7.32
N SER A 71 2.01 8.80 -8.00
CA SER A 71 2.81 10.01 -7.88
C SER A 71 1.99 11.18 -8.39
N ILE A 72 1.72 12.17 -7.53
CA ILE A 72 0.98 13.41 -7.87
C ILE A 72 1.63 14.15 -9.06
N ALA A 73 2.89 13.86 -9.38
CA ALA A 73 3.59 14.36 -10.57
C ALA A 73 2.94 13.94 -11.92
N GLU A 74 2.15 12.87 -11.96
CA GLU A 74 1.39 12.45 -13.16
C GLU A 74 0.05 13.21 -13.33
N VAL A 75 -0.55 13.70 -12.24
CA VAL A 75 -1.84 14.42 -12.26
C VAL A 75 -1.70 15.83 -12.83
N VAL A 76 -0.53 16.47 -12.73
CA VAL A 76 -0.31 17.82 -13.30
C VAL A 76 -0.16 17.79 -14.83
N LYS A 77 0.10 16.62 -15.43
CA LYS A 77 0.26 16.47 -16.89
C LYS A 77 -0.99 15.99 -17.60
N THR A 78 -2.03 15.61 -16.86
CA THR A 78 -3.34 15.26 -17.40
C THR A 78 -4.29 16.41 -17.09
N GLN A 79 -4.58 17.23 -18.10
CA GLN A 79 -5.72 18.16 -18.07
C GLN A 79 -7.00 17.36 -18.35
N PRO A 80 -7.86 17.03 -17.36
CA PRO A 80 -9.23 16.64 -17.66
C PRO A 80 -10.03 17.89 -18.04
N LYS A 81 -10.59 17.90 -19.26
CA LYS A 81 -11.67 18.82 -19.66
C LYS A 81 -12.77 18.74 -18.59
N PRO A 82 -13.19 19.86 -17.96
CA PRO A 82 -14.28 19.82 -17.01
C PRO A 82 -15.57 19.43 -17.76
N ALA A 83 -16.05 18.22 -17.48
CA ALA A 83 -17.43 17.84 -17.78
C ALA A 83 -18.34 18.68 -16.88
N GLN A 84 -19.10 19.53 -17.54
CA GLN A 84 -20.14 20.41 -17.02
C GLN A 84 -21.09 19.64 -16.09
N ASN A 85 -20.94 19.83 -14.77
CA ASN A 85 -21.90 19.33 -13.80
C ASN A 85 -23.02 20.37 -13.62
N GLU A 86 -24.14 20.12 -14.32
CA GLU A 86 -25.41 20.84 -14.25
C GLU A 86 -26.16 20.53 -12.94
N TRP A 87 -25.57 20.86 -11.79
CA TRP A 87 -26.28 20.76 -10.50
C TRP A 87 -26.49 22.15 -9.88
N GLY A 88 -27.69 22.67 -10.11
CA GLY A 88 -28.47 23.30 -9.06
C GLY A 88 -28.02 24.70 -8.65
N GLY A 89 -28.57 25.69 -9.34
CA GLY A 89 -28.41 27.09 -8.99
C GLY A 89 -28.68 27.37 -7.51
N PHE A 90 -27.69 27.97 -6.84
CA PHE A 90 -27.89 28.72 -5.61
C PHE A 90 -28.01 30.20 -5.97
N LYS A 91 -29.24 30.63 -6.28
CA LYS A 91 -29.62 32.04 -6.30
C LYS A 91 -29.64 32.54 -4.86
N VAL A 92 -28.60 33.25 -4.43
CA VAL A 92 -28.72 34.14 -3.27
C VAL A 92 -29.52 35.36 -3.73
N VAL A 93 -30.83 35.31 -3.50
CA VAL A 93 -31.76 36.40 -3.83
C VAL A 93 -31.63 37.54 -2.81
N ASN A 94 -31.48 38.76 -3.35
CA ASN A 94 -31.76 40.08 -2.78
C ASN A 94 -31.47 40.39 -1.30
N LYS A 95 -30.65 41.44 -1.08
CA LYS A 95 -31.16 42.70 -0.48
C LYS A 95 -30.32 43.95 -0.82
N LYS A 96 -30.92 44.79 -1.69
CA LYS A 96 -31.07 46.26 -1.56
C LYS A 96 -29.82 47.18 -1.49
N LYS A 97 -29.60 47.85 -2.62
CA LYS A 97 -29.01 49.18 -2.90
C LYS A 97 -28.86 50.17 -1.71
N LYS A 98 -27.64 50.70 -1.51
CA LYS A 98 -27.29 52.06 -0.99
C LYS A 98 -25.76 52.21 -1.18
N GLY A 99 -25.13 53.14 -1.89
CA GLY A 99 -25.46 54.49 -2.34
C GLY A 99 -24.43 55.47 -1.78
N GLY A 100 -23.56 56.05 -2.63
CA GLY A 100 -22.94 57.37 -2.37
C GLY A 100 -21.44 57.45 -2.03
N ARG A 101 -20.72 58.20 -2.89
CA ARG A 101 -19.60 59.15 -2.67
C ARG A 101 -18.35 58.69 -1.90
N ASN A 102 -17.20 58.69 -2.56
CA ASN A 102 -16.22 59.80 -2.51
C ASN A 102 -15.23 59.68 -3.68
#